data_AF-A0A1F6MBF2-F1
#
_entry.id   AF-A0A1F6MBF2-F1
#
_cell.length_a   1.000
_cell.length_b   1.000
_cell.length_c   1.000
_cell.angle_alpha   90.00
_cell.angle_beta   90.00
_cell.angle_gamma   90.00
#
_symmetry.space_group_name_H-M   'P 1'
#
loop_
_entity.id
_entity.type
_entity.pdbx_description
1 polymer ?
#
loop_
_entity_poly.entity_id
_entity_poly.type
_entity_poly.pdbx_seq_one_letter_code
_entity_poly.pdbx_strand_id
1 'polypeptide(L)'
;MLQSQKDGKRYIGSSKDVYKRLEAHNLGLTKSTKCRRPFQIIFIKEFETRAEAVRYEKFLKSLKGGPKLHKVIQEENQMPL
;
A
#
# COMPACT_ATOMS: atom_id res chain seq x y z
N MET A 1 -0.87 -1.87 0.14
CA MET A 1 -0.64 -0.70 -0.74
C MET A 1 -1.97 -0.16 -1.21
N LEU A 2 -2.14 1.16 -1.16
CA LEU A 2 -3.33 1.82 -1.68
C LEU A 2 -2.98 2.63 -2.93
N GLN A 3 -3.93 2.77 -3.85
CA GLN A 3 -3.82 3.67 -5.01
C GLN A 3 -4.95 4.68 -4.97
N SER A 4 -4.59 5.95 -5.11
CA SER A 4 -5.57 7.01 -5.33
C SER A 4 -6.20 6.85 -6.71
N GLN A 5 -7.52 6.83 -6.77
CA GLN A 5 -8.27 6.91 -8.03
C GLN A 5 -8.27 8.33 -8.62
N LYS A 6 -7.93 9.34 -7.82
CA LYS A 6 -7.89 10.74 -8.24
C LYS A 6 -6.61 11.10 -8.99
N ASP A 7 -5.45 10.67 -8.47
CA ASP A 7 -4.15 11.04 -9.03
C ASP A 7 -3.31 9.86 -9.52
N GLY A 8 -3.83 8.63 -9.41
CA GLY A 8 -3.15 7.40 -9.80
C GLY A 8 -1.93 7.04 -8.94
N LYS A 9 -1.52 7.92 -8.01
CA LYS A 9 -0.31 7.73 -7.20
C LYS A 9 -0.60 6.78 -6.04
N ARG A 10 0.45 6.06 -5.66
CA ARG A 10 0.38 5.00 -4.64
C ARG A 10 0.66 5.53 -3.23
N TYR A 11 0.15 4.83 -2.24
CA TYR A 11 0.50 4.94 -0.83
C TYR A 11 1.02 3.59 -0.35
N ILE A 12 2.23 3.59 0.24
CA ILE A 12 2.90 2.40 0.75
C ILE A 12 2.99 2.53 2.27
N GLY A 13 2.38 1.58 2.98
CA GLY A 13 2.34 1.52 4.43
C GLY A 13 1.87 0.16 4.92
N SER A 14 2.18 -0.14 6.19
CA SER A 14 1.72 -1.31 6.93
C SER A 14 0.65 -0.93 7.96
N SER A 15 -0.24 -1.88 8.26
CA SER A 15 -1.30 -1.74 9.27
C SER A 15 -1.66 -3.13 9.79
N LYS A 16 -2.10 -3.21 11.06
CA LYS A 16 -2.68 -4.45 11.61
C LYS A 16 -4.03 -4.78 10.97
N ASP A 17 -4.75 -3.74 10.58
CA ASP A 17 -6.02 -3.82 9.86
C ASP A 17 -5.94 -2.92 8.63
N VAL A 18 -5.93 -3.54 7.46
CA VAL A 18 -5.75 -2.86 6.17
C VAL A 18 -7.07 -2.21 5.70
N TYR A 19 -8.22 -2.79 6.05
CA TYR A 19 -9.53 -2.29 5.69
C TYR A 19 -9.88 -1.03 6.50
N LYS A 20 -9.63 -1.05 7.81
CA LYS A 20 -9.77 0.15 8.66
C LYS A 20 -8.83 1.27 8.23
N ARG A 21 -7.63 0.92 7.75
CA ARG A 21 -6.69 1.89 7.18
C ARG A 21 -7.24 2.52 5.89
N LEU A 22 -7.77 1.70 4.98
CA LEU A 22 -8.41 2.16 3.75
C LEU A 22 -9.57 3.12 4.06
N GLU A 23 -10.44 2.73 4.98
CA GLU A 23 -11.57 3.54 5.44
C GLU A 23 -11.09 4.88 5.97
N ALA A 24 -10.13 4.91 6.90
CA ALA A 24 -9.58 6.16 7.44
C ALA A 24 -8.98 7.08 6.37
N HIS A 25 -8.31 6.52 5.36
CA HIS A 25 -7.83 7.29 4.22
C HIS A 25 -8.97 7.87 3.39
N ASN A 26 -10.04 7.11 3.15
CA ASN A 26 -11.23 7.54 2.39
C ASN A 26 -12.15 8.48 3.16
N LEU A 27 -12.15 8.44 4.50
CA LEU A 27 -12.78 9.44 5.35
C LEU A 27 -11.97 10.75 5.42
N GLY A 28 -10.72 10.74 4.94
CA GLY A 28 -9.88 11.94 4.93
C GLY A 28 -9.25 12.28 6.28
N LEU A 29 -9.19 11.30 7.19
CA LEU A 29 -8.61 11.45 8.53
C LEU A 29 -7.09 11.62 8.51
N THR A 30 -6.44 11.36 7.37
CA THR A 30 -4.99 11.53 7.21
C THR A 30 -4.68 12.78 6.39
N LYS A 31 -4.10 13.81 7.04
CA LYS A 31 -3.81 15.14 6.44
C LYS A 31 -3.10 15.07 5.09
N SER A 32 -2.10 14.20 4.94
CA SER A 32 -1.29 14.09 3.71
C SER A 32 -1.98 13.37 2.55
N THR A 33 -3.08 12.65 2.80
CA THR A 33 -3.77 11.84 1.78
C THR A 33 -5.22 12.25 1.57
N LYS A 34 -5.81 13.07 2.46
CA LYS A 34 -7.21 13.51 2.37
C LYS A 34 -7.58 14.18 1.04
N CYS A 35 -6.65 14.91 0.41
CA CYS A 35 -6.91 15.58 -0.86
C CYS A 35 -6.83 14.66 -2.09
N ARG A 36 -6.36 13.42 -1.88
CA ARG A 36 -6.07 12.41 -2.90
C ARG A 36 -7.08 11.27 -2.93
N ARG A 37 -8.16 11.37 -2.16
CA ARG A 37 -9.25 10.38 -2.15
C ARG A 37 -10.02 10.38 -3.48
N PRO A 38 -10.74 9.29 -3.81
CA PRO A 38 -10.80 8.02 -3.08
C PRO A 38 -9.57 7.14 -3.35
N PHE A 39 -9.33 6.20 -2.45
CA PHE A 39 -8.30 5.17 -2.54
C PHE A 39 -8.94 3.80 -2.70
N GLN A 40 -8.23 2.91 -3.38
CA GLN A 40 -8.52 1.48 -3.44
C GLN A 40 -7.28 0.68 -3.02
N ILE A 41 -7.48 -0.55 -2.57
CA ILE A 41 -6.39 -1.51 -2.33
C ILE A 41 -5.95 -2.08 -3.68
N ILE A 42 -4.65 -2.12 -3.93
CA ILE A 42 -4.06 -2.74 -5.14
C ILE A 42 -3.07 -3.86 -4.85
N PHE A 43 -2.71 -4.03 -3.58
CA PHE A 43 -1.77 -5.07 -3.12
C PHE A 43 -1.85 -5.19 -1.60
N ILE A 44 -1.95 -6.41 -1.08
CA ILE A 44 -1.84 -6.74 0.34
C ILE A 44 -0.82 -7.86 0.47
N LYS A 45 -0.01 -7.81 1.53
CA LYS A 45 0.83 -8.93 1.95
C LYS A 45 0.79 -9.03 3.46
N GLU A 46 0.53 -10.23 3.95
CA GLU A 46 0.46 -10.52 5.38
C GLU A 46 1.81 -11.00 5.90
N PHE A 47 2.07 -10.73 7.17
CA PHE A 47 3.29 -11.10 7.86
C PHE A 47 2.94 -11.48 9.29
N GLU A 48 3.65 -12.48 9.83
CA GLU A 48 3.46 -12.92 11.22
C GLU A 48 3.87 -11.83 12.20
N THR A 49 4.92 -11.07 11.88
CA THR A 49 5.45 -10.04 12.77
C THR A 49 5.37 -8.64 12.18
N ARG A 50 5.18 -7.65 13.07
CA ARG A 50 5.30 -6.23 12.70
C ARG A 50 6.68 -5.90 12.13
N ALA A 51 7.73 -6.56 12.62
CA ALA A 51 9.09 -6.31 12.17
C ALA A 51 9.25 -6.67 10.68
N GLU A 52 8.72 -7.81 10.24
CA GLU A 52 8.71 -8.23 8.84
C GLU A 52 7.91 -7.26 7.96
N ALA A 53 6.71 -6.91 8.38
CA ALA A 53 5.87 -5.95 7.65
C ALA A 53 6.59 -4.60 7.44
N VAL A 54 7.28 -4.10 8.47
CA VAL A 54 8.04 -2.84 8.39
C VAL A 54 9.29 -3.00 7.53
N ARG A 55 10.00 -4.13 7.59
CA ARG A 55 11.16 -4.41 6.70
C ARG A 55 10.72 -4.43 5.24
N TYR A 56 9.61 -5.10 4.94
CA TYR A 56 9.07 -5.17 3.59
C TYR A 56 8.55 -3.82 3.11
N GLU A 57 7.87 -3.04 3.97
CA GLU A 57 7.47 -1.66 3.67
C GLU A 57 8.68 -0.79 3.28
N LYS A 58 9.79 -0.89 4.02
CA LYS A 58 11.05 -0.18 3.71
C LYS A 58 11.63 -0.63 2.37
N PHE A 59 11.63 -1.93 2.10
CA PHE A 59 12.05 -2.47 0.80
C PHE A 59 11.20 -1.91 -0.34
N LEU A 60 9.87 -1.95 -0.26
CA LEU A 60 9.01 -1.40 -1.30
C LEU A 60 9.23 0.11 -1.51
N LYS A 61 9.45 0.87 -0.43
CA LYS A 61 9.77 2.30 -0.50
C LYS A 61 11.13 2.58 -1.14
N SER A 62 12.13 1.71 -0.96
CA SER A 62 13.47 1.87 -1.55
C SER A 62 13.46 1.74 -3.08
N LEU A 63 12.46 1.06 -3.63
CA LEU A 63 12.23 0.95 -5.09
C LEU A 63 11.73 2.26 -5.73
N LYS A 64 11.50 3.32 -4.92
CA LYS A 64 11.14 4.69 -5.35
C LYS A 64 9.95 4.78 -6.31
N GLY A 65 9.03 3.81 -6.28
CA GLY A 65 7.86 3.80 -7.16
C GLY A 65 8.15 3.45 -8.63
N GLY A 66 9.39 3.09 -8.97
CA GLY A 66 9.81 2.81 -10.35
C GLY A 66 9.37 1.44 -10.88
N PRO A 67 9.85 1.04 -12.08
CA PRO A 67 9.47 -0.22 -12.74
C PRO A 67 9.70 -1.47 -11.88
N LYS A 68 10.75 -1.47 -11.06
CA LYS A 68 11.06 -2.57 -10.13
C LYS A 68 9.93 -2.82 -9.13
N LEU A 69 9.32 -1.76 -8.60
CA LEU A 69 8.18 -1.90 -7.67
C LEU A 69 6.98 -2.54 -8.38
N HIS A 70 6.73 -2.16 -9.64
CA HIS A 70 5.62 -2.72 -10.40
C HIS A 70 5.81 -4.21 -10.65
N LYS A 71 7.02 -4.62 -11.01
CA LYS A 71 7.38 -6.03 -11.22
C LYS A 71 7.15 -6.86 -9.95
N VAL A 72 7.64 -6.41 -8.79
CA VAL A 72 7.43 -7.10 -7.51
C VAL A 72 5.94 -7.29 -7.22
N ILE A 73 5.12 -6.25 -7.41
CA ILE A 73 3.67 -6.33 -7.14
C ILE A 73 2.98 -7.29 -8.13
N GLN A 74 3.39 -7.29 -9.41
CA GLN A 74 2.83 -8.19 -10.40
C GLN A 74 3.17 -9.65 -10.13
N GLU A 75 4.43 -9.94 -9.80
CA GLU A 75 4.89 -11.29 -9.46
C GLU A 75 4.14 -11.83 -8.23
N GLU A 76 4.00 -11.03 -7.18
CA GLU A 76 3.31 -11.43 -5.95
C GLU A 76 1.79 -11.60 -6.14
N ASN A 77 1.15 -10.78 -7.00
CA ASN A 77 -0.27 -10.94 -7.32
C ASN A 77 -0.55 -12.17 -8.21
N GLN A 78 0.46 -12.73 -8.87
CA GLN A 78 0.35 -13.93 -9.71
C GLN A 78 0.69 -15.22 -8.95
N MET A 79 1.20 -15.13 -7.72
CA MET A 79 1.38 -16.31 -6.88
C MET A 79 0.02 -16.70 -6.28
N PRO A 80 -0.51 -17.91 -6.56
CA PRO A 80 -1.69 -18.40 -5.85
C PRO A 80 -1.35 -18.54 -4.36
N LEU A 81 -2.30 -18.12 -3.52
CA LEU A 81 -2.29 -18.37 -2.07
C LEU A 81 -2.23 -19.88 -1.78
#